data_AF-A0A9D9YM70-F1
#
_entry.id   AF-A0A9D9YM70-F1
#
_cell.length_a   1.000
_cell.length_b   1.000
_cell.length_c   1.000
_cell.angle_alpha   90.00
_cell.angle_beta   90.00
_cell.angle_gamma   90.00
#
_symmetry.space_group_name_H-M   'P 1'
#
loop_
_entity.id
_entity.type
_entity.pdbx_description
1 polymer ?
#
loop_
_entity_poly.entity_id
_entity_poly.type
_entity_poly.pdbx_seq_one_letter_code
_entity_poly.pdbx_strand_id
1 'polypeptide(L)'
;MKNHFFAAILNILLLCAIILAVSSYFIYHTHFIGLVIIGLGVLCLVSLIPFRIPLKRIWPDIVFGIIDNGILSIMAIFGGELGGVAGAVIGGVVGNAVTDGIAGIFEGLIAERARAAKVSDKRTMLGSAVGKMSGCLLSAGAVLFIANLI
;
A
#
# COMPACT_ATOMS: atom_id res chain seq x y z
N MET A 1 10.84 24.59 8.04
CA MET A 1 9.84 23.53 8.28
C MET A 1 8.69 23.51 7.25
N LYS A 2 8.12 24.65 6.83
CA LYS A 2 7.00 24.69 5.85
C LYS A 2 7.34 24.12 4.46
N ASN A 3 8.55 24.38 3.92
CA ASN A 3 8.91 23.93 2.56
C ASN A 3 9.01 22.41 2.42
N HIS A 4 9.53 21.70 3.43
CA HIS A 4 9.59 20.24 3.41
C HIS A 4 8.21 19.58 3.59
N PHE A 5 7.30 20.23 4.32
CA PHE A 5 5.93 19.76 4.47
C PHE A 5 5.14 19.87 3.17
N PHE A 6 5.23 21.02 2.49
CA PHE A 6 4.59 21.21 1.18
C PHE A 6 5.15 20.25 0.12
N ALA A 7 6.47 20.08 0.06
CA ALA A 7 7.11 19.12 -0.85
C ALA A 7 6.67 17.68 -0.56
N ALA A 8 6.49 17.30 0.72
CA ALA A 8 5.98 15.98 1.10
C ALA A 8 4.54 15.75 0.61
N ILE A 9 3.65 16.72 0.81
CA ILE A 9 2.26 16.65 0.30
C ILE A 9 2.26 16.53 -1.22
N LEU A 10 3.02 17.39 -1.91
CA LEU A 10 3.11 17.37 -3.36
C LEU A 10 3.63 16.02 -3.88
N ASN A 11 4.62 15.43 -3.21
CA ASN A 11 5.13 14.09 -3.55
C ASN A 11 4.03 13.01 -3.42
N ILE A 12 3.27 13.02 -2.33
CA ILE A 12 2.17 12.06 -2.12
C ILE A 12 1.09 12.23 -3.21
N LEU A 13 0.66 13.47 -3.48
CA LEU A 13 -0.35 13.74 -4.49
C LEU A 13 0.11 13.34 -5.89
N LEU A 14 1.38 13.61 -6.22
CA LEU A 14 1.97 13.20 -7.49
C LEU A 14 2.02 11.68 -7.62
N LEU A 15 2.42 10.95 -6.57
CA LEU A 15 2.39 9.50 -6.56
C LEU A 15 0.97 8.97 -6.78
N CYS A 16 -0.04 9.51 -6.07
CA CYS A 16 -1.43 9.11 -6.26
C CYS A 16 -1.88 9.31 -7.71
N ALA A 17 -1.57 10.47 -8.30
CA ALA A 17 -1.91 10.75 -9.69
C ALA A 17 -1.24 9.78 -10.67
N ILE A 18 0.06 9.49 -10.48
CA ILE A 18 0.81 8.54 -11.30
C ILE A 18 0.22 7.13 -11.16
N ILE A 19 -0.02 6.67 -9.93
CA ILE A 19 -0.56 5.33 -9.66
C ILE A 19 -1.92 5.16 -10.32
N LEU A 20 -2.83 6.14 -10.16
CA LEU A 20 -4.15 6.08 -10.78
C LEU A 20 -4.06 6.11 -12.31
N ALA A 21 -3.25 6.99 -12.89
CA ALA A 21 -3.10 7.10 -14.34
C ALA A 21 -2.52 5.82 -14.95
N VAL A 22 -1.42 5.32 -14.40
CA VAL A 22 -0.75 4.10 -14.89
C VAL A 22 -1.66 2.89 -14.70
N SER A 23 -2.25 2.71 -13.51
CA SER A 23 -3.13 1.57 -13.24
C SER A 23 -4.33 1.58 -14.17
N SER A 24 -4.97 2.74 -14.41
CA SER A 24 -6.12 2.86 -15.31
C SER A 24 -5.78 2.53 -16.76
N TYR A 25 -4.60 2.92 -17.23
CA TYR A 25 -4.13 2.57 -18.58
C TYR A 25 -3.94 1.06 -18.75
N PHE A 26 -3.39 0.40 -17.72
CA PHE A 26 -3.10 -1.04 -17.74
C PHE A 26 -4.32 -1.94 -17.45
N ILE A 27 -5.49 -1.38 -17.11
CA ILE A 27 -6.75 -2.16 -17.01
C ILE A 27 -7.02 -2.95 -18.29
N TYR A 28 -6.70 -2.37 -19.46
CA TYR A 28 -6.91 -3.01 -20.76
C TYR A 28 -5.77 -3.95 -21.19
N HIS A 29 -4.68 -4.02 -20.41
CA HIS A 29 -3.48 -4.82 -20.71
C HIS A 29 -3.14 -5.72 -19.51
N THR A 30 -4.04 -6.66 -19.22
CA THR A 30 -4.08 -7.45 -17.98
C THR A 30 -2.84 -8.32 -17.77
N HIS A 31 -2.19 -8.82 -18.83
CA HIS A 31 -1.05 -9.75 -18.70
C HIS A 31 0.15 -9.17 -17.95
N PHE A 32 0.34 -7.83 -17.95
CA PHE A 32 1.47 -7.19 -17.27
C PHE A 32 1.08 -6.42 -16.00
N ILE A 33 -0.22 -6.39 -15.65
CA ILE A 33 -0.70 -5.50 -14.59
C ILE A 33 -0.03 -5.79 -13.25
N GLY A 34 0.17 -7.06 -12.88
CA GLY A 34 0.83 -7.42 -11.62
C GLY A 34 2.25 -6.86 -11.50
N LEU A 35 3.06 -7.00 -12.55
CA LEU A 35 4.43 -6.45 -12.60
C LEU A 35 4.44 -4.92 -12.59
N VAL A 36 3.49 -4.29 -13.29
CA VAL A 36 3.35 -2.84 -13.31
C VAL A 36 3.00 -2.31 -11.91
N ILE A 37 2.06 -2.95 -11.22
CA ILE A 37 1.66 -2.57 -9.87
C ILE A 37 2.82 -2.77 -8.88
N ILE A 38 3.61 -3.85 -8.98
CA ILE A 38 4.86 -4.02 -8.21
C ILE A 38 5.84 -2.87 -8.50
N GLY A 39 6.03 -2.53 -9.78
CA GLY A 39 6.88 -1.42 -10.20
C GLY A 39 6.46 -0.07 -9.59
N LEU A 40 5.15 0.20 -9.53
CA LEU A 40 4.61 1.38 -8.84
C LEU A 40 4.88 1.35 -7.34
N GLY A 41 4.80 0.17 -6.71
CA GLY A 41 5.19 -0.02 -5.31
C GLY A 41 6.66 0.31 -5.04
N VAL A 42 7.56 -0.07 -5.96
CA VAL A 42 8.99 0.31 -5.90
C VAL A 42 9.17 1.81 -6.15
N LEU A 43 8.45 2.40 -7.11
CA LEU A 43 8.47 3.84 -7.40
C LEU A 43 8.12 4.67 -6.15
N CYS A 44 7.12 4.24 -5.38
CA CYS A 44 6.80 4.85 -4.10
C CYS A 44 8.04 4.90 -3.19
N LEU A 45 8.76 3.79 -3.00
CA LEU A 45 9.96 3.76 -2.16
C LEU A 45 11.08 4.66 -2.70
N VAL A 46 11.29 4.67 -4.02
CA VAL A 46 12.29 5.52 -4.69
C VAL A 46 12.00 7.00 -4.45
N SER A 47 10.73 7.40 -4.35
CA SER A 47 10.34 8.80 -4.06
C SER A 47 10.83 9.33 -2.71
N LEU A 48 11.27 8.45 -1.79
CA LEU A 48 11.81 8.85 -0.48
C LEU A 48 13.28 9.24 -0.52
N ILE A 49 14.01 8.89 -1.60
CA ILE A 49 15.44 9.17 -1.74
C ILE A 49 15.74 10.69 -1.60
N PRO A 50 15.00 11.61 -2.25
CA PRO A 50 15.21 13.06 -2.09
C PRO A 50 15.02 13.56 -0.66
N PHE A 51 14.22 12.86 0.15
CA PHE A 51 13.90 13.23 1.53
C PHE A 51 14.82 12.55 2.56
N ARG A 52 15.77 11.71 2.11
CA ARG A 52 16.72 10.96 2.95
C ARG A 52 16.03 10.15 4.06
N ILE A 53 14.84 9.62 3.79
CA ILE A 53 14.10 8.77 4.72
C ILE A 53 14.58 7.32 4.53
N PRO A 54 15.19 6.67 5.54
CA PRO A 54 15.69 5.31 5.39
C PRO A 54 14.55 4.28 5.42
N LEU A 55 14.63 3.26 4.57
CA LEU A 55 13.68 2.15 4.49
C LEU A 55 13.38 1.49 5.84
N LYS A 56 14.40 1.32 6.69
CA LYS A 56 14.23 0.75 8.04
C LYS A 56 13.21 1.49 8.90
N ARG A 57 13.00 2.78 8.66
CA ARG A 57 12.06 3.63 9.42
C ARG A 57 10.60 3.41 9.00
N ILE A 58 10.38 3.02 7.74
CA ILE A 58 9.05 2.81 7.17
C ILE A 58 8.69 1.32 7.02
N TRP A 59 9.60 0.43 7.40
CA TRP A 59 9.41 -1.02 7.33
C TRP A 59 8.10 -1.50 8.01
N PRO A 60 7.73 -1.02 9.20
CA PRO A 60 6.45 -1.41 9.81
C PRO A 60 5.24 -1.04 8.94
N ASP A 61 5.29 0.11 8.26
CA ASP A 61 4.21 0.60 7.41
C ASP A 61 4.13 -0.19 6.09
N ILE A 62 5.28 -0.63 5.55
CA ILE A 62 5.33 -1.54 4.40
C ILE A 62 4.70 -2.89 4.76
N VAL A 63 5.09 -3.47 5.91
CA VAL A 63 4.53 -4.75 6.37
C VAL A 63 3.02 -4.64 6.60
N PHE A 64 2.56 -3.53 7.19
CA PHE A 64 1.14 -3.23 7.31
C PHE A 64 0.46 -3.29 5.94
N GLY A 65 0.94 -2.50 4.97
CA GLY A 65 0.33 -2.45 3.63
C GLY A 65 0.36 -3.79 2.90
N ILE A 66 1.40 -4.61 3.13
CA ILE A 66 1.49 -5.95 2.55
C ILE A 66 0.36 -6.84 3.05
N ILE A 67 0.15 -6.89 4.37
CA ILE A 67 -0.91 -7.69 4.99
C ILE A 67 -2.26 -7.17 4.55
N ASP A 68 -2.42 -5.84 4.61
CA ASP A 68 -3.67 -5.17 4.33
C ASP A 68 -4.17 -5.45 2.91
N ASN A 69 -3.43 -4.95 1.93
CA ASN A 69 -3.88 -5.01 0.55
C ASN A 69 -3.67 -6.39 -0.10
N GLY A 70 -2.80 -7.23 0.46
CA GLY A 70 -2.56 -8.58 -0.04
C GLY A 70 -3.80 -9.45 0.15
N ILE A 71 -4.32 -9.50 1.38
CA ILE A 71 -5.54 -10.26 1.69
C ILE A 71 -6.75 -9.61 1.00
N LEU A 72 -6.86 -8.28 1.01
CA LEU A 72 -7.91 -7.55 0.30
C LEU A 72 -7.96 -7.94 -1.19
N SER A 73 -6.81 -7.95 -1.87
CA SER A 73 -6.74 -8.26 -3.30
C SER A 73 -7.22 -9.68 -3.59
N ILE A 74 -6.88 -10.65 -2.74
CA ILE A 74 -7.37 -12.02 -2.84
C ILE A 74 -8.90 -12.06 -2.72
N MET A 75 -9.47 -11.37 -1.71
CA MET A 75 -10.91 -11.32 -1.52
C MET A 75 -11.65 -10.61 -2.67
N ALA A 76 -11.06 -9.55 -3.23
CA ALA A 76 -11.60 -8.85 -4.39
C ALA A 76 -11.62 -9.73 -5.65
N ILE A 77 -10.57 -10.54 -5.88
CA ILE A 77 -10.51 -11.48 -7.01
C ILE A 77 -11.58 -12.56 -6.86
N PHE A 78 -11.65 -13.25 -5.71
CA PHE A 78 -12.68 -14.26 -5.46
C PHE A 78 -14.09 -13.69 -5.54
N GLY A 79 -14.29 -12.48 -5.00
CA GLY A 79 -15.56 -11.76 -5.13
C GLY A 79 -15.90 -11.51 -6.60
N GLY A 80 -14.92 -11.10 -7.40
CA GLY A 80 -15.06 -10.91 -8.85
C GLY A 80 -15.49 -12.18 -9.59
N GLU A 81 -14.88 -13.32 -9.25
CA GLU A 81 -15.23 -14.61 -9.84
C GLU A 81 -16.65 -15.07 -9.48
N LEU A 82 -17.09 -14.85 -8.24
CA LEU A 82 -18.40 -15.31 -7.76
C LEU A 82 -19.56 -14.39 -8.16
N GLY A 83 -19.33 -13.07 -8.21
CA GLY A 83 -20.39 -12.07 -8.33
C GLY A 83 -20.12 -10.97 -9.35
N GLY A 84 -19.13 -11.14 -10.22
CA GLY A 84 -18.70 -10.12 -11.17
C GLY A 84 -18.29 -8.83 -10.47
N VAL A 85 -18.62 -7.68 -11.06
CA VAL A 85 -18.25 -6.37 -10.50
C VAL A 85 -18.79 -6.16 -9.08
N ALA A 86 -20.04 -6.55 -8.82
CA ALA A 86 -20.65 -6.40 -7.50
C ALA A 86 -19.91 -7.22 -6.45
N GLY A 87 -19.59 -8.48 -6.78
CA GLY A 87 -18.81 -9.34 -5.90
C GLY A 87 -17.38 -8.81 -5.67
N ALA A 88 -16.71 -8.27 -6.70
CA ALA A 88 -15.38 -7.67 -6.55
C ALA A 88 -15.39 -6.45 -5.62
N VAL A 89 -16.41 -5.59 -5.73
CA VAL A 89 -16.60 -4.44 -4.83
C VAL A 89 -16.86 -4.91 -3.39
N ILE A 90 -17.75 -5.90 -3.20
CA ILE A 90 -18.00 -6.48 -1.86
C ILE A 90 -16.72 -7.08 -1.29
N GLY A 91 -16.00 -7.89 -2.08
CA GLY A 91 -14.73 -8.50 -1.70
C GLY A 91 -13.69 -7.46 -1.31
N GLY A 92 -13.59 -6.36 -2.06
CA GLY A 92 -12.70 -5.24 -1.75
C GLY A 92 -13.08 -4.50 -0.47
N VAL A 93 -14.37 -4.13 -0.30
CA VAL A 93 -14.83 -3.37 0.88
C VAL A 93 -14.78 -4.21 2.16
N VAL A 94 -15.28 -5.45 2.09
CA VAL A 94 -15.24 -6.39 3.24
C VAL A 94 -13.79 -6.79 3.53
N GLY A 95 -13.01 -7.07 2.48
CA GLY A 95 -11.58 -7.34 2.59
C GLY A 95 -10.87 -6.24 3.35
N ASN A 96 -11.02 -4.99 2.91
CA ASN A 96 -10.46 -3.82 3.58
C ASN A 96 -10.84 -3.76 5.07
N ALA A 97 -12.11 -3.93 5.41
CA ALA A 97 -12.55 -3.85 6.80
C ALA A 97 -11.93 -4.96 7.68
N VAL A 98 -11.83 -6.19 7.15
CA VAL A 98 -11.19 -7.32 7.84
C VAL A 98 -9.71 -7.06 8.02
N THR A 99 -9.04 -6.62 6.96
CA THR A 99 -7.60 -6.46 6.94
C THR A 99 -7.14 -5.26 7.75
N ASP A 100 -7.87 -4.14 7.74
CA ASP A 100 -7.66 -3.02 8.64
C ASP A 100 -7.82 -3.44 10.12
N GLY A 101 -8.80 -4.31 10.41
CA GLY A 101 -8.99 -4.85 11.76
C GLY A 101 -7.79 -5.67 12.23
N ILE A 102 -7.28 -6.57 11.37
CA ILE A 102 -6.09 -7.38 11.66
C ILE A 102 -4.85 -6.50 11.77
N ALA A 103 -4.64 -5.61 10.79
CA ALA A 103 -3.47 -4.77 10.70
C ALA A 103 -3.43 -3.73 11.83
N GLY A 104 -4.60 -3.29 12.30
CA GLY A 104 -4.78 -2.46 13.49
C GLY A 104 -4.26 -3.10 14.79
N ILE A 105 -4.33 -4.43 14.93
CA ILE A 105 -3.72 -5.15 16.07
C ILE A 105 -2.20 -4.91 16.08
N PHE A 106 -1.56 -5.00 14.91
CA PHE A 106 -0.12 -4.78 14.79
C PHE A 106 0.25 -3.31 15.02
N GLU A 107 -0.49 -2.37 14.45
CA GLU A 107 -0.24 -0.93 14.68
C GLU A 107 -0.41 -0.57 16.16
N GLY A 108 -1.47 -1.06 16.80
CA GLY A 108 -1.74 -0.86 18.21
C GLY A 108 -0.62 -1.42 19.09
N LEU A 109 -0.21 -2.67 18.86
CA LEU A 109 0.86 -3.31 19.62
C LEU A 109 2.21 -2.58 19.47
N ILE A 110 2.55 -2.14 18.26
CA ILE A 110 3.78 -1.38 18.01
C ILE A 110 3.72 -0.03 18.73
N ALA A 111 2.58 0.66 18.67
CA ALA A 111 2.40 1.94 19.34
C ALA A 111 2.46 1.80 20.88
N GLU A 112 1.85 0.76 21.45
CA GLU A 112 1.91 0.46 22.88
C GLU A 112 3.33 0.14 23.33
N ARG A 113 4.06 -0.71 22.58
CA ARG A 113 5.46 -1.03 22.88
C ARG A 113 6.37 0.19 22.79
N ALA A 114 6.18 1.05 21.80
CA ALA A 114 6.95 2.28 21.67
C ALA A 114 6.70 3.24 22.83
N ARG A 115 5.43 3.41 23.26
CA ARG A 115 5.05 4.19 24.43
C ARG A 115 5.67 3.63 25.71
N ALA A 116 5.56 2.31 25.92
CA ALA A 116 6.14 1.63 27.08
C ALA A 116 7.67 1.77 27.13
N ALA A 117 8.33 1.73 25.97
CA ALA A 117 9.79 1.91 25.85
C ALA A 117 10.24 3.39 25.90
N LYS A 118 9.32 4.36 26.07
CA LYS A 118 9.58 5.80 26.02
C LYS A 118 10.35 6.25 24.76
N VAL A 119 10.18 5.52 23.66
CA VAL A 119 10.78 5.86 22.37
C VAL A 119 9.88 6.87 21.67
N SER A 120 10.40 8.05 21.34
CA SER A 120 9.61 9.02 20.57
C SER A 120 9.25 8.42 19.21
N ASP A 121 8.02 8.59 18.77
CA ASP A 121 7.61 8.14 17.44
C ASP A 121 8.47 8.85 16.38
N LYS A 122 9.22 8.05 15.61
CA LYS A 122 10.12 8.54 14.55
C LYS A 122 9.43 8.55 13.18
N ARG A 123 8.17 8.10 13.10
CA ARG A 123 7.39 8.11 11.85
C ARG A 123 7.20 9.55 11.39
N THR A 124 7.46 9.77 10.11
CA THR A 124 7.13 11.03 9.44
C THR A 124 5.87 10.81 8.60
N MET A 125 5.07 11.86 8.41
CA MET A 125 3.87 11.80 7.56
C MET A 125 4.19 11.20 6.18
N LEU A 126 5.26 11.70 5.52
CA LEU A 126 5.69 11.20 4.22
C LEU A 126 6.11 9.72 4.27
N GLY A 127 6.90 9.34 5.27
CA GLY A 127 7.38 7.98 5.40
C GLY A 127 6.25 6.99 5.63
N SER A 128 5.28 7.32 6.49
CA SER A 128 4.13 6.45 6.77
C SER A 128 3.22 6.33 5.55
N ALA A 129 2.89 7.44 4.88
CA ALA A 129 2.06 7.43 3.67
C ALA A 129 2.71 6.58 2.56
N VAL A 130 3.97 6.84 2.25
CA VAL A 130 4.69 6.11 1.19
C VAL A 130 4.94 4.65 1.57
N GLY A 131 5.22 4.35 2.84
CA GLY A 131 5.39 2.99 3.34
C GLY A 131 4.13 2.16 3.14
N LYS A 132 2.97 2.67 3.57
CA LYS A 132 1.67 2.00 3.36
C LYS A 132 1.36 1.84 1.88
N MET A 133 1.44 2.93 1.10
CA MET A 133 1.19 2.88 -0.35
C MET A 133 2.07 1.84 -1.06
N SER A 134 3.36 1.81 -0.75
CA SER A 134 4.28 0.83 -1.33
C SER A 134 3.91 -0.59 -0.92
N GLY A 135 3.68 -0.84 0.38
CA GLY A 135 3.28 -2.16 0.87
C GLY A 135 2.03 -2.68 0.17
N CYS A 136 1.00 -1.83 0.06
CA CYS A 136 -0.26 -2.16 -0.60
C CYS A 136 -0.09 -2.50 -2.08
N LEU A 137 0.74 -1.75 -2.81
CA LEU A 137 1.01 -2.00 -4.23
C LEU A 137 1.87 -3.26 -4.42
N LEU A 138 2.90 -3.45 -3.62
CA LEU A 138 3.77 -4.62 -3.73
C LEU A 138 2.99 -5.93 -3.49
N SER A 139 2.13 -5.98 -2.47
CA SER A 139 1.33 -7.18 -2.19
C SER A 139 0.23 -7.41 -3.21
N ALA A 140 -0.55 -6.38 -3.56
CA ALA A 140 -1.60 -6.49 -4.57
C ALA A 140 -1.02 -6.88 -5.94
N GLY A 141 0.12 -6.29 -6.32
CA GLY A 141 0.80 -6.62 -7.56
C GLY A 141 1.33 -8.06 -7.57
N ALA A 142 1.83 -8.57 -6.44
CA ALA A 142 2.24 -9.97 -6.32
C ALA A 142 1.03 -10.93 -6.43
N VAL A 143 -0.08 -10.61 -5.77
CA VAL A 143 -1.33 -11.39 -5.87
C VAL A 143 -1.84 -11.40 -7.30
N LEU A 144 -1.91 -10.24 -7.95
CA LEU A 144 -2.32 -10.11 -9.35
C LEU A 144 -1.39 -10.86 -10.30
N PHE A 145 -0.08 -10.81 -10.07
CA PHE A 145 0.88 -11.56 -10.87
C PHE A 145 0.62 -13.06 -10.77
N ILE A 146 0.46 -13.59 -9.55
CA ILE A 146 0.17 -15.02 -9.33
C ILE A 146 -1.19 -15.39 -9.95
N ALA A 147 -2.20 -14.57 -9.76
CA ALA A 147 -3.55 -14.82 -10.30
C ALA A 147 -3.57 -14.86 -11.84
N ASN A 148 -2.69 -14.12 -12.52
CA ASN A 148 -2.57 -14.17 -13.99
C ASN A 148 -1.73 -15.35 -14.51
N LEU A 149 -1.08 -16.12 -13.63
CA LEU A 149 -0.35 -17.35 -14.01
C LEU A 149 -1.22 -18.61 -13.97
N ILE A 150 -2.40 -18.52 -13.37
CA ILE A 150 -3.38 -19.60 -13.20
C ILE A 150 -4.46 -19.46 -14.28
#